data_AF-A0A7W5K7C7-F1
#
_entry.id   AF-A0A7W5K7C7-F1
#
_cell.length_a   1.000
_cell.length_b   1.000
_cell.length_c   1.000
_cell.angle_alpha   90.00
_cell.angle_beta   90.00
_cell.angle_gamma   90.00
#
_symmetry.space_group_name_H-M   'P 1'
#
loop_
_entity.id
_entity.type
_entity.pdbx_description
1 polymer ?
#
loop_
_entity_poly.entity_id
_entity_poly.type
_entity_poly.pdbx_seq_one_letter_code
_entity_poly.pdbx_strand_id
1 'polypeptide(L)'
;MPEPTTRTWSIAAGLLLSTLSPGCAPRPSEPAQMPVAVPVRDRPPAELLACAERPAGLPTDPALTAQLPARLRAGVIRLARAFAANAARLDRLVEWDAPGRCAGAGR
;
A
#
# COMPACT_ATOMS: atom_id res chain seq x y z
N MET A 1 -6.26 -56.99 44.02
CA MET A 1 -5.63 -56.69 45.32
C MET A 1 -4.34 -57.49 45.40
N PRO A 2 -3.16 -56.94 45.77
CA PRO A 2 -2.92 -55.69 46.51
C PRO A 2 -1.94 -54.69 45.83
N GLU A 3 -2.11 -53.40 46.14
CA GLU A 3 -0.99 -52.45 46.37
C GLU A 3 -0.49 -52.68 47.81
N PRO A 4 0.79 -52.44 48.19
CA PRO A 4 1.42 -51.10 48.17
C PRO A 4 2.94 -51.15 47.84
N THR A 5 3.70 -50.08 47.59
CA THR A 5 4.21 -49.15 48.60
C THR A 5 4.96 -48.00 47.94
N THR A 6 4.80 -46.85 48.58
CA THR A 6 5.37 -45.52 48.39
C THR A 6 6.90 -45.43 48.33
N ARG A 7 7.44 -44.55 47.48
CA ARG A 7 8.65 -43.78 47.81
C ARG A 7 8.67 -42.40 47.14
N THR A 8 8.16 -41.46 47.93
CA THR A 8 8.45 -40.03 48.00
C THR A 8 9.85 -39.62 47.58
N TRP A 9 9.98 -38.76 46.56
CA TRP A 9 11.04 -37.74 46.48
C TRP A 9 10.44 -36.44 45.91
N SER A 10 10.14 -35.50 46.81
CA SER A 10 10.00 -34.08 46.49
C SER A 10 11.39 -33.51 46.22
N ILE A 11 11.59 -32.86 45.07
CA ILE A 11 12.59 -31.80 44.93
C ILE A 11 11.88 -30.60 44.31
N ALA A 12 11.44 -29.72 45.21
CA ALA A 12 11.22 -28.32 44.88
C ALA A 12 12.60 -27.66 44.82
N ALA A 13 12.97 -27.11 43.66
CA ALA A 13 14.10 -26.20 43.52
C ALA A 13 13.77 -25.11 42.50
N GLY A 14 13.10 -24.07 43.02
CA GLY A 14 13.29 -22.66 42.68
C GLY A 14 13.33 -22.24 41.20
N LEU A 15 12.17 -22.04 40.59
CA LEU A 15 12.00 -21.06 39.52
C LEU A 15 11.64 -19.71 40.16
N LEU A 16 12.63 -19.03 40.74
CA LEU A 16 12.54 -17.61 41.10
C LEU A 16 13.51 -16.83 40.21
N LEU A 17 13.09 -16.50 39.00
CA LEU A 17 13.73 -15.44 38.21
C LEU A 17 12.69 -14.72 37.35
N SER A 18 11.62 -14.24 37.99
CA SER A 18 10.65 -13.33 37.36
C SER A 18 11.20 -11.90 37.36
N THR A 19 11.84 -11.54 36.24
CA THR A 19 11.65 -10.28 35.51
C THR A 19 11.41 -9.01 36.35
N LEU A 20 12.48 -8.41 36.88
CA LEU A 20 12.53 -6.97 37.11
C LEU A 20 13.05 -6.29 35.83
N SER A 21 12.18 -6.18 34.82
CA SER A 21 12.46 -5.32 33.67
C SER A 21 12.31 -3.86 34.12
N PRO A 22 13.31 -2.99 33.93
CA PRO A 22 13.19 -1.55 34.19
C PRO A 22 12.34 -0.84 33.11
N GLY A 23 11.20 -1.44 32.76
CA GLY A 23 10.38 -1.06 31.60
C GLY A 23 9.22 -0.12 31.87
N CYS A 24 8.92 0.19 33.15
CA CYS A 24 7.75 1.01 33.52
C CYS A 24 8.12 2.26 34.32
N ALA A 25 9.25 2.91 34.00
CA ALA A 25 9.46 4.30 34.40
C ALA A 25 8.80 5.21 33.33
N PRO A 26 7.91 6.14 33.70
CA PRO A 26 7.41 7.12 32.75
C PRO A 26 8.59 7.91 32.18
N ARG A 27 8.73 7.89 30.85
CA ARG A 27 9.72 8.74 30.18
C ARG A 27 9.27 10.20 30.33
N PRO A 28 10.19 11.13 30.60
CA PRO A 28 9.89 12.55 30.48
C PRO A 28 9.28 12.79 29.09
N SER A 29 8.10 13.39 29.03
CA SER A 29 7.51 13.76 27.74
C SER A 29 8.39 14.85 27.14
N GLU A 30 8.96 14.56 25.97
CA GLU A 30 9.59 15.59 25.15
C GLU A 30 8.55 16.68 24.87
N PRO A 31 8.91 17.98 24.98
CA PRO A 31 7.98 19.05 24.68
C PRO A 31 7.37 18.81 23.30
N ALA A 32 6.04 18.83 23.23
CA ALA A 32 5.33 18.62 21.98
C ALA A 32 5.82 19.66 20.96
N GLN A 33 6.50 19.18 19.91
CA GLN A 33 6.89 20.05 18.81
C GLN A 33 5.60 20.57 18.18
N MET A 34 5.39 21.87 18.25
CA MET A 34 4.23 22.50 17.64
C MET A 34 4.33 22.27 16.12
N PRO A 35 3.30 21.72 15.46
CA PRO A 35 3.33 21.53 14.02
C PRO A 35 3.52 22.89 13.34
N VAL A 36 4.60 23.03 12.59
CA VAL A 36 4.88 24.22 11.80
C VAL A 36 4.08 24.12 10.50
N ALA A 37 3.05 24.96 10.37
CA ALA A 37 2.32 25.10 9.12
C ALA A 37 3.19 25.89 8.13
N VAL A 38 3.74 25.22 7.12
CA VAL A 38 4.44 25.87 6.01
C VAL A 38 3.39 26.28 4.98
N PRO A 39 3.23 27.57 4.65
CA PRO A 39 2.31 27.99 3.62
C PRO A 39 2.81 27.47 2.27
N VAL A 40 2.16 26.44 1.74
CA VAL A 40 2.36 25.98 0.36
C VAL A 40 1.56 26.92 -0.54
N ARG A 41 2.14 28.07 -0.89
CA ARG A 41 1.61 28.90 -1.96
C ARG A 41 2.46 28.66 -3.20
N ASP A 42 1.98 27.76 -4.05
CA ASP A 42 2.03 27.88 -5.50
C ASP A 42 1.00 26.93 -6.08
N ARG A 43 0.15 27.44 -6.99
CA ARG A 43 -0.72 26.56 -7.78
C ARG A 43 0.22 25.68 -8.62
N PRO A 44 0.08 24.35 -8.60
CA PRO A 44 0.95 23.49 -9.38
C PRO A 44 0.86 23.87 -10.87
N PRO A 45 1.96 23.74 -11.62
CA PRO A 45 1.96 23.97 -13.06
C PRO A 45 0.79 23.27 -13.75
N ALA A 46 0.23 23.92 -14.77
CA ALA A 46 -1.02 23.50 -15.39
C ALA A 46 -0.97 22.07 -15.96
N GLU A 47 0.21 21.63 -16.42
CA GLU A 47 0.47 20.29 -16.91
C GLU A 47 0.30 19.20 -15.85
N LEU A 48 0.55 19.51 -14.56
CA LEU A 48 0.32 18.57 -13.46
C LEU A 48 -1.16 18.45 -13.08
N LEU A 49 -1.98 19.37 -13.57
CA LEU A 49 -3.43 19.38 -13.40
C LEU A 49 -4.18 18.91 -14.65
N ALA A 50 -3.46 18.39 -15.66
CA ALA A 50 -4.05 17.77 -16.82
C ALA A 50 -4.52 16.35 -16.47
N CYS A 51 -5.71 15.98 -16.95
CA CYS A 51 -6.20 14.60 -16.83
C CYS A 51 -5.36 13.65 -17.67
N ALA A 52 -5.37 12.37 -17.32
CA ALA A 52 -4.57 11.38 -18.01
C ALA A 52 -5.02 11.22 -19.47
N GLU A 53 -4.05 11.24 -20.39
CA GLU A 53 -4.28 10.98 -21.79
C GLU A 53 -4.57 9.48 -22.04
N ARG A 54 -5.59 9.20 -22.85
CA ARG A 54 -5.99 7.85 -23.23
C ARG A 54 -5.94 7.73 -24.76
N PRO A 55 -4.82 7.27 -25.32
CA PRO A 55 -4.71 7.12 -26.76
C PRO A 55 -5.68 6.05 -27.28
N ALA A 56 -6.03 6.16 -28.57
CA ALA A 56 -6.83 5.15 -29.24
C ALA A 56 -6.15 3.77 -29.13
N GLY A 57 -6.97 2.74 -28.90
CA GLY A 57 -6.49 1.36 -28.80
C GLY A 57 -5.97 0.81 -30.13
N LEU A 58 -5.52 -0.44 -30.10
CA LEU A 58 -5.15 -1.17 -31.31
C LEU A 58 -6.35 -1.27 -32.27
N PRO A 59 -6.12 -1.21 -33.59
CA PRO A 59 -7.19 -1.36 -34.57
C PRO A 59 -7.85 -2.73 -34.41
N THR A 60 -9.18 -2.75 -34.47
CA THR A 60 -10.02 -3.95 -34.39
C THR A 60 -10.38 -4.53 -35.75
N ASP A 61 -9.85 -3.97 -36.84
CA ASP A 61 -10.10 -4.46 -38.20
C ASP A 61 -9.66 -5.93 -38.32
N PRO A 62 -10.59 -6.87 -38.59
CA PRO A 62 -10.27 -8.27 -38.74
C PRO A 62 -9.28 -8.53 -39.89
N ALA A 63 -9.24 -7.67 -40.91
CA ALA A 63 -8.28 -7.75 -42.01
C ALA A 63 -6.84 -7.38 -41.59
N LEU A 64 -6.67 -6.70 -40.45
CA LEU A 64 -5.37 -6.33 -39.86
C LEU A 64 -4.97 -7.23 -38.68
N THR A 65 -5.64 -8.38 -38.51
CA THR A 65 -5.40 -9.29 -37.39
C THR A 65 -4.03 -9.96 -37.50
N ALA A 66 -3.00 -9.33 -36.94
CA ALA A 66 -1.71 -9.97 -36.70
C ALA A 66 -1.84 -10.96 -35.51
N GLN A 67 -1.47 -12.22 -35.73
CA GLN A 67 -1.45 -13.21 -34.65
C GLN A 67 -0.26 -12.95 -33.73
N LEU A 68 -0.53 -12.44 -32.53
CA LEU A 68 0.50 -12.26 -31.50
C LEU A 68 0.69 -13.59 -30.73
N PRO A 69 1.93 -14.14 -30.65
CA PRO A 69 2.23 -15.28 -29.82
C PRO A 69 1.76 -15.06 -28.38
N ALA A 70 1.24 -16.12 -27.73
CA ALA A 70 0.57 -16.00 -26.43
C ALA A 70 1.42 -15.31 -25.35
N ARG A 71 2.74 -15.56 -25.33
CA ARG A 71 3.67 -14.91 -24.39
C ARG A 71 3.78 -13.40 -24.63
N LEU A 72 3.83 -12.97 -25.88
CA LEU A 72 3.86 -11.55 -26.25
C LEU A 72 2.53 -10.88 -25.92
N ARG A 73 1.40 -11.53 -26.25
CA ARG A 73 0.06 -11.04 -25.88
C ARG A 73 -0.07 -10.81 -24.38
N ALA A 74 0.41 -11.74 -23.56
CA ALA A 74 0.41 -11.59 -22.12
C ALA A 74 1.27 -10.40 -21.66
N GLY A 75 2.42 -10.16 -22.31
CA GLY A 75 3.26 -8.99 -22.09
C GLY A 75 2.54 -7.68 -22.39
N VAL A 76 1.92 -7.56 -23.58
CA VAL A 76 1.17 -6.38 -23.99
C VAL A 76 0.00 -6.09 -23.05
N ILE A 77 -0.75 -7.11 -22.65
CA ILE A 77 -1.85 -6.96 -21.68
C ILE A 77 -1.34 -6.43 -20.33
N ARG A 78 -0.20 -6.94 -19.83
CA ARG A 78 0.39 -6.43 -18.58
C ARG A 78 0.80 -4.97 -18.71
N LEU A 79 1.41 -4.58 -19.83
CA LEU A 79 1.79 -3.20 -20.09
C LEU A 79 0.56 -2.28 -20.15
N ALA A 80 -0.47 -2.67 -20.89
CA ALA A 80 -1.72 -1.91 -21.00
C ALA A 80 -2.39 -1.69 -19.62
N ARG A 81 -2.39 -2.73 -18.78
CA ARG A 81 -2.91 -2.63 -17.40
C ARG A 81 -2.10 -1.69 -16.52
N ALA A 82 -0.76 -1.73 -16.63
CA ALA A 82 0.11 -0.83 -15.88
C ALA A 82 -0.13 0.63 -16.29
N PHE A 83 -0.27 0.90 -17.60
CA PHE A 83 -0.60 2.22 -18.12
C PHE A 83 -1.96 2.70 -17.59
N ALA A 84 -3.00 1.86 -17.67
CA ALA A 84 -4.33 2.19 -17.16
C ALA A 84 -4.32 2.50 -15.65
N ALA A 85 -3.56 1.73 -14.86
CA ALA A 85 -3.42 1.98 -13.43
C ALA A 85 -2.72 3.31 -13.13
N ASN A 86 -1.73 3.69 -13.94
CA ASN A 86 -1.03 4.97 -13.80
C ASN A 86 -1.94 6.15 -14.19
N ALA A 87 -2.65 6.05 -15.32
CA ALA A 87 -3.64 7.03 -15.76
C ALA A 87 -4.71 7.26 -14.68
N ALA A 88 -5.26 6.18 -14.12
CA ALA A 88 -6.25 6.27 -13.04
C ALA A 88 -5.70 6.91 -11.75
N ARG A 89 -4.39 6.77 -11.47
CA ARG A 89 -3.76 7.45 -10.34
C ARG A 89 -3.67 8.96 -10.58
N LEU A 90 -3.29 9.38 -11.78
CA LEU A 90 -3.23 10.80 -12.15
C LEU A 90 -4.63 11.43 -12.10
N ASP A 91 -5.64 10.78 -12.67
CA ASP A 91 -7.01 11.30 -12.60
C ASP A 91 -7.48 11.48 -11.16
N ARG A 92 -7.18 10.52 -10.26
CA ARG A 92 -7.52 10.66 -8.84
C ARG A 92 -6.78 11.82 -8.16
N LEU A 93 -5.54 12.10 -8.54
CA LEU A 93 -4.79 13.23 -8.01
C LEU A 93 -5.43 14.55 -8.44
N VAL A 94 -5.78 14.66 -9.72
CA VAL A 94 -6.44 15.86 -10.27
C VAL A 94 -7.84 16.04 -9.68
N GLU A 95 -8.59 14.95 -9.50
CA GLU A 95 -9.91 14.96 -8.89
C GLU A 95 -9.87 15.33 -7.40
N TRP A 96 -8.78 14.98 -6.69
CA TRP A 96 -8.54 15.41 -5.31
C TRP A 96 -8.27 16.92 -5.23
N ASP A 97 -7.53 17.48 -6.18
CA ASP A 97 -7.27 18.92 -6.29
C ASP A 97 -8.52 19.71 -6.73
N ALA A 98 -9.23 19.20 -7.75
CA ALA A 98 -10.37 19.84 -8.38
C ALA A 98 -11.44 18.81 -8.77
N PRO A 99 -12.42 18.54 -7.89
CA PRO A 99 -13.48 17.57 -8.15
C PRO A 99 -14.30 17.89 -9.42
N GLY A 100 -14.63 16.86 -10.19
CA GLY A 100 -15.35 16.89 -11.46
C GLY A 100 -14.48 17.15 -12.69
N ARG A 101 -13.20 17.50 -12.51
CA ARG A 101 -12.35 17.98 -13.61
C ARG A 101 -12.04 16.91 -14.65
N CYS A 102 -11.91 15.65 -14.25
CA CYS A 102 -11.63 14.53 -15.14
C CYS A 102 -12.88 13.70 -15.49
N ALA A 103 -14.09 14.21 -15.20
CA ALA A 103 -15.33 13.53 -15.57
C ALA A 103 -15.42 13.37 -17.10
N GLY A 104 -15.44 12.13 -17.57
CA GLY A 104 -15.53 11.80 -19.00
C GLY A 104 -14.19 11.59 -19.71
N ALA A 105 -13.05 11.78 -19.03
CA ALA A 105 -11.73 11.56 -19.63
C ALA A 105 -11.42 10.09 -19.95
N GLY A 106 -12.31 9.14 -19.60
CA GLY A 106 -12.05 7.70 -19.70
C GLY A 106 -13.24 6.76 -19.73
N ARG A 107 -14.35 7.16 -20.36
CA ARG A 107 -15.38 6.20 -20.79
C ARG A 107 -15.24 5.91 -22.27
#